data_AF-A0A2H1H0S6-F1
#
_entry.id   AF-A0A2H1H0S6-F1
#
_cell.length_a   1.000
_cell.length_b   1.000
_cell.length_c   1.000
_cell.angle_alpha   90.00
_cell.angle_beta   90.00
_cell.angle_gamma   90.00
#
_symmetry.space_group_name_H-M   'P 1'
#
loop_
_entity.id
_entity.type
_entity.pdbx_description
1 polymer ?
#
loop_
_entity_poly.entity_id
_entity_poly.type
_entity_poly.pdbx_seq_one_letter_code
_entity_poly.pdbx_strand_id
1 'polypeptide(L)'
;MIAQSFRQMTGAQPSTAALSYSVLIITSAWNEYTEGALKVTNAANPHKATASLLNRYREANGQIVHVFHQVPDGAPVSTPGPRLAEAFEDLAA
;
A
#
# COMPACT_ATOMS: atom_id res chain seq x y z
N MET A 1 27.47 11.87 17.94
CA MET A 1 27.48 10.46 17.48
C MET A 1 26.36 10.28 16.48
N ILE A 2 26.58 9.57 15.38
CA ILE A 2 25.52 9.24 14.42
C ILE A 2 24.71 8.09 15.02
N ALA A 3 23.37 8.20 15.04
CA ALA A 3 22.51 7.13 15.53
C ALA A 3 22.67 5.88 14.66
N GLN A 4 22.88 4.71 15.29
CA GLN A 4 22.94 3.44 14.59
C GLN A 4 21.54 2.83 14.50
N SER A 5 21.21 2.27 13.34
CA SER A 5 20.02 1.42 13.18
C SER A 5 20.23 0.06 13.85
N PHE A 6 19.11 -0.61 14.18
CA PHE A 6 19.15 -1.97 14.74
C PHE A 6 19.96 -2.96 13.88
N ARG A 7 19.86 -2.87 12.55
CA ARG A 7 20.67 -3.71 11.64
C ARG A 7 22.16 -3.44 11.77
N GLN A 8 22.57 -2.17 11.88
CA GLN A 8 23.97 -1.80 12.09
C GLN A 8 24.50 -2.29 13.44
N MET A 9 23.68 -2.21 14.50
CA MET A 9 24.06 -2.69 15.83
C MET A 9 24.26 -4.22 15.86
N THR A 10 23.52 -4.96 15.05
CA THR A 10 23.56 -6.43 14.99
C THR A 10 24.47 -6.98 13.89
N GLY A 11 25.06 -6.12 13.05
CA GLY A 11 25.87 -6.54 11.89
C GLY A 11 25.06 -7.11 10.72
N ALA A 12 23.73 -6.97 10.75
CA ALA A 12 22.86 -7.47 9.69
C ALA A 12 23.02 -6.64 8.40
N GLN A 13 23.29 -7.32 7.28
CA GLN A 13 23.43 -6.67 5.98
C GLN A 13 22.09 -6.13 5.46
N PRO A 14 22.08 -5.08 4.63
CA PRO A 14 20.89 -4.67 3.88
C PRO A 14 20.40 -5.80 2.96
N SER A 15 19.09 -5.92 2.79
CA SER A 15 18.48 -6.87 1.85
C SER A 15 17.40 -6.16 1.04
N THR A 16 17.30 -6.49 -0.24
CA THR A 16 16.21 -6.02 -1.12
C THR A 16 15.36 -7.19 -1.59
N ALA A 17 14.08 -6.94 -1.82
CA ALA A 17 13.21 -7.90 -2.51
C ALA A 17 13.42 -7.79 -4.02
N ALA A 18 13.35 -8.92 -4.73
CA ALA A 18 13.23 -8.94 -6.18
C ALA A 18 11.91 -9.60 -6.56
N LEU A 19 11.33 -9.13 -7.67
CA LEU A 19 10.00 -9.54 -8.14
C LEU A 19 9.84 -11.07 -8.28
N SER A 20 10.94 -11.78 -8.58
CA SER A 20 10.94 -13.22 -8.81
C SER A 20 10.82 -14.08 -7.55
N TYR A 21 11.06 -13.52 -6.35
CA TYR A 21 11.01 -14.26 -5.08
C TYR A 21 10.23 -13.54 -3.98
N SER A 22 9.39 -12.58 -4.34
CA SER A 22 8.58 -11.82 -3.38
C SER A 22 7.12 -11.72 -3.80
N VAL A 23 6.30 -11.31 -2.84
CA VAL A 23 4.88 -11.00 -3.03
C VAL A 23 4.69 -9.50 -2.80
N LEU A 24 4.00 -8.84 -3.70
CA LEU A 24 3.53 -7.47 -3.49
C LEU A 24 2.27 -7.49 -2.63
N ILE A 25 2.32 -6.89 -1.44
CA ILE A 25 1.15 -6.72 -0.58
C ILE A 25 0.74 -5.25 -0.62
N ILE A 26 -0.49 -4.96 -1.04
CA ILE A 26 -1.06 -3.61 -1.06
C ILE A 26 -2.12 -3.52 0.03
N THR A 27 -1.83 -2.73 1.06
CA THR A 27 -2.74 -2.43 2.17
C THR A 27 -3.03 -0.92 2.12
N SER A 28 -4.29 -0.49 2.21
CA SER A 28 -4.65 0.95 2.32
C SER A 28 -4.60 1.78 1.02
N ALA A 29 -5.06 1.20 -0.10
CA ALA A 29 -5.19 1.89 -1.39
C ALA A 29 -6.60 2.45 -1.64
N TRP A 30 -7.18 3.15 -0.67
CA TRP A 30 -8.61 3.48 -0.64
C TRP A 30 -8.85 4.99 -0.65
N ASN A 31 -9.98 5.41 -1.22
CA ASN A 31 -10.33 6.83 -1.34
C ASN A 31 -10.56 7.53 0.02
N GLU A 32 -10.80 6.79 1.11
CA GLU A 32 -10.81 7.33 2.48
C GLU A 32 -9.54 8.15 2.80
N TYR A 33 -8.38 7.74 2.27
CA TYR A 33 -7.11 8.42 2.52
C TYR A 33 -6.84 9.63 1.61
N THR A 34 -7.66 9.86 0.58
CA THR A 34 -7.57 11.02 -0.33
C THR A 34 -8.70 12.01 -0.14
N GLU A 35 -9.90 11.51 0.16
CA GLU A 35 -11.16 12.26 0.15
C GLU A 35 -11.91 12.20 1.48
N GLY A 36 -11.63 11.18 2.32
CA GLY A 36 -12.36 10.91 3.56
C GLY A 36 -11.86 11.65 4.80
N ALA A 37 -12.36 11.22 5.96
CA ALA A 37 -11.99 11.77 7.25
C ALA A 37 -10.54 11.46 7.62
N LEU A 38 -9.97 10.38 7.06
CA LEU A 38 -8.57 9.99 7.28
C LEU A 38 -7.61 10.48 6.19
N LYS A 39 -7.97 11.57 5.50
CA LYS A 39 -7.15 12.14 4.43
C LYS A 39 -5.72 12.41 4.89
N VAL A 40 -4.76 11.90 4.13
CA VAL A 40 -3.32 12.15 4.37
C VAL A 40 -2.80 13.30 3.51
N THR A 41 -1.79 14.01 4.01
CA THR A 41 -1.28 15.26 3.39
C THR A 41 -0.52 15.06 2.08
N ASN A 42 -0.17 13.82 1.71
CA ASN A 42 0.61 13.51 0.51
C ASN A 42 0.18 12.18 -0.13
N ALA A 43 -1.12 11.92 -0.27
CA ALA A 43 -1.62 10.65 -0.80
C ALA A 43 -1.17 10.36 -2.25
N ALA A 44 -0.96 11.41 -3.06
CA ALA A 44 -0.66 11.28 -4.48
C ALA A 44 0.70 10.64 -4.79
N ASN A 45 1.75 10.93 -4.00
CA ASN A 45 3.08 10.39 -4.27
C ASN A 45 3.20 8.89 -3.97
N PRO A 46 2.79 8.40 -2.78
CA PRO A 46 2.69 6.96 -2.50
C PRO A 46 1.79 6.26 -3.51
N HIS A 47 0.69 6.88 -3.93
CA HIS A 47 -0.21 6.28 -4.90
C HIS A 47 0.48 5.99 -6.24
N LYS A 48 1.17 6.98 -6.81
CA LYS A 48 1.96 6.82 -8.05
C LYS A 48 3.05 5.75 -7.90
N ALA A 49 3.73 5.72 -6.76
CA ALA A 49 4.77 4.73 -6.49
C ALA A 49 4.19 3.30 -6.41
N THR A 50 3.02 3.14 -5.78
CA THR A 50 2.31 1.86 -5.69
C THR A 50 1.84 1.40 -7.06
N ALA A 51 1.26 2.28 -7.88
CA ALA A 51 0.85 1.93 -9.25
C ALA A 51 2.04 1.48 -10.11
N SER A 52 3.17 2.19 -10.01
CA SER A 52 4.41 1.80 -10.69
C SER A 52 4.95 0.46 -10.20
N LEU A 53 4.89 0.16 -8.91
CA LEU A 53 5.31 -1.13 -8.36
C LEU A 53 4.37 -2.26 -8.80
N LEU A 54 3.06 -2.03 -8.74
CA LEU A 54 2.04 -2.98 -9.18
C LEU A 54 2.22 -3.36 -10.65
N ASN A 55 2.44 -2.39 -11.53
CA ASN A 55 2.70 -2.67 -12.95
C ASN A 55 3.94 -3.52 -13.15
N ARG A 56 5.04 -3.24 -12.44
CA ARG A 56 6.25 -4.09 -12.50
C ARG A 56 5.98 -5.53 -12.06
N TYR A 57 5.17 -5.73 -11.01
CA TYR A 57 4.78 -7.08 -10.59
C TYR A 57 3.89 -7.76 -11.64
N ARG A 58 2.92 -7.06 -12.23
CA ARG A 58 2.07 -7.61 -13.29
C ARG A 58 2.89 -8.01 -14.52
N GLU A 59 3.78 -7.13 -15.00
CA GLU A 59 4.68 -7.39 -16.13
C GLU A 59 5.61 -8.59 -15.89
N ALA A 60 6.02 -8.82 -14.64
CA ALA A 60 6.86 -9.93 -14.24
C ALA A 60 6.08 -11.23 -13.93
N ASN A 61 4.75 -11.26 -14.11
CA ASN A 61 3.88 -12.33 -13.61
C ASN A 61 4.13 -12.67 -12.12
N GLY A 62 4.42 -11.63 -11.33
CA GLY A 62 4.70 -11.71 -9.90
C GLY A 62 3.45 -11.93 -9.07
N GLN A 63 3.66 -12.33 -7.81
CA GLN A 63 2.58 -12.57 -6.86
C GLN A 63 2.09 -11.25 -6.26
N ILE A 64 0.77 -11.01 -6.28
CA ILE A 64 0.15 -9.77 -5.81
C ILE A 64 -1.00 -10.12 -4.86
N VAL A 65 -1.06 -9.43 -3.72
CA VAL A 65 -2.12 -9.55 -2.72
C VAL A 65 -2.66 -8.16 -2.40
N HIS A 66 -3.95 -7.95 -2.69
CA HIS A 66 -4.68 -6.76 -2.25
C HIS A 66 -5.37 -7.05 -0.92
N VAL A 67 -5.14 -6.20 0.07
CA VAL A 67 -5.77 -6.31 1.39
C VAL A 67 -6.78 -5.20 1.56
N PHE A 68 -8.02 -5.60 1.83
CA PHE A 68 -9.17 -4.72 1.96
C PHE A 68 -9.65 -4.68 3.41
N HIS A 69 -9.88 -3.48 3.95
CA HIS A 69 -10.38 -3.25 5.31
C HIS A 69 -11.90 -3.15 5.35
N GLN A 70 -12.59 -4.25 5.62
CA GLN A 70 -14.06 -4.22 5.73
C GLN A 70 -14.51 -3.73 7.11
N VAL A 71 -15.48 -2.81 7.10
CA VAL A 71 -16.16 -2.33 8.31
C VAL A 71 -17.67 -2.53 8.17
N PRO A 72 -18.41 -2.62 9.28
CA PRO A 72 -19.87 -2.69 9.24
C PRO A 72 -20.50 -1.42 8.64
N ASP A 73 -21.72 -1.57 8.12
CA ASP A 73 -22.54 -0.44 7.72
C ASP A 73 -22.74 0.54 8.88
N GLY A 74 -22.73 1.84 8.56
CA GLY A 74 -22.82 2.92 9.56
C GLY A 74 -21.54 3.21 10.33
N ALA A 75 -20.41 2.55 10.02
CA ALA A 75 -19.10 2.94 10.54
C ALA A 75 -18.78 4.41 10.19
N PRO A 76 -18.04 5.14 11.04
CA PRO A 76 -17.75 6.56 10.81
C PRO A 76 -16.73 6.82 9.69
N VAL A 77 -15.99 5.79 9.27
CA VAL A 77 -14.97 5.84 8.21
C VAL A 77 -14.99 4.52 7.44
N SER A 78 -14.60 4.55 6.15
CA SER A 78 -14.48 3.34 5.33
C SER A 78 -15.76 2.50 5.18
N THR A 79 -16.94 3.06 5.47
CA THR A 79 -18.25 2.39 5.37
C THR A 79 -18.44 1.79 3.97
N PRO A 80 -19.01 0.59 3.80
CA PRO A 80 -19.32 0.02 2.48
C PRO A 80 -20.40 0.82 1.71
N GLY A 81 -20.23 1.02 0.39
CA GLY A 81 -21.22 1.69 -0.47
C GLY A 81 -20.97 3.17 -0.90
N PRO A 82 -20.14 3.98 -0.24
CA PRO A 82 -19.57 5.21 -0.79
C PRO A 82 -18.24 4.92 -1.52
N ARG A 83 -17.92 5.78 -2.50
CA ARG A 83 -16.62 5.82 -3.21
C ARG A 83 -15.40 5.71 -2.28
N LEU A 84 -15.53 6.13 -1.01
CA LEU A 84 -14.48 6.09 0.01
C LEU A 84 -13.95 4.69 0.36
N ALA A 85 -14.77 3.65 0.28
CA ALA A 85 -14.37 2.27 0.57
C ALA A 85 -13.81 1.52 -0.65
N GLU A 86 -13.89 2.13 -1.84
CA GLU A 86 -13.35 1.55 -3.06
C GLU A 86 -11.83 1.72 -3.12
N ALA A 87 -11.17 0.72 -3.72
CA ALA A 87 -9.78 0.89 -4.11
C ALA A 87 -9.66 2.00 -5.16
N PHE A 88 -8.48 2.61 -5.24
CA PHE A 88 -8.12 3.46 -6.37
C PHE A 88 -8.28 2.67 -7.68
N GLU A 89 -8.93 3.29 -8.66
CA GLU A 89 -9.30 2.66 -9.94
C GLU A 89 -8.09 2.05 -10.65
N ASP A 90 -6.97 2.76 -10.62
CA ASP A 90 -5.66 2.37 -11.17
C ASP A 90 -4.96 1.23 -10.41
N LEU A 91 -5.47 0.85 -9.23
CA LEU A 91 -4.99 -0.27 -8.42
C LEU A 91 -6.00 -1.43 -8.33
N ALA A 92 -7.20 -1.32 -8.91
CA ALA A 92 -8.27 -2.31 -8.74
C ALA A 92 -8.22 -3.50 -9.73
N ALA A 93 -7.34 -3.45 -10.75
CA ALA A 93 -7.24 -4.44 -11.83
C ALA A 93 -6.46 -5.73 -11.51
#